data_AF-A0A8T3R432-F1
#
_entry.id   AF-A0A8T3R432-F1
#
_cell.length_a   1.000
_cell.length_b   1.000
_cell.length_c   1.000
_cell.angle_alpha   90.00
_cell.angle_beta   90.00
_cell.angle_gamma   90.00
#
_symmetry.space_group_name_H-M   'P 1'
#
loop_
_entity.id
_entity.type
_entity.pdbx_description
1 polymer ?
#
loop_
_entity_poly.entity_id
_entity_poly.type
_entity_poly.pdbx_seq_one_letter_code
_entity_poly.pdbx_strand_id
1 'polypeptide(L)'
;MSDHFDASDPRTDICDLYVFPADGMDKSVLVLDVNSEPSSEVNIDPAASHEIKIDTDGDHLPDVAFHVLFDVRGGETRADVYRSTGAAAQGAGQIGDLVVVNARVSLDGAAAIADAGGYRFFAGIRSEPHFKDPKGLHNDFQFTGHDPLAERNVFGIVLEIPNEAFASNGSVRIRPGRWLLSTARWSSSIRRVGPVPTTP
;
A
#
# COMPACT_ATOMS: atom_id res chain seq x y z
N MET A 1 11.82 6.55 5.70
CA MET A 1 12.21 7.85 5.13
C MET A 1 11.10 8.15 4.15
N SER A 2 10.37 9.23 4.39
CA SER A 2 9.28 9.68 3.52
C SER A 2 9.89 10.34 2.28
N ASP A 3 9.42 9.96 1.10
CA ASP A 3 9.93 10.35 -0.22
C ASP A 3 9.02 11.32 -0.99
N HIS A 4 8.17 12.07 -0.27
CA HIS A 4 7.19 12.98 -0.87
C HIS A 4 7.77 13.87 -1.99
N PHE A 5 6.93 14.09 -3.02
CA PHE A 5 7.15 15.02 -4.13
C PHE A 5 8.25 14.60 -5.10
N ASP A 6 8.44 13.30 -5.31
CA ASP A 6 9.40 12.77 -6.27
C ASP A 6 8.75 12.31 -7.60
N ALA A 7 7.42 12.16 -7.61
CA ALA A 7 6.66 11.88 -8.82
C ALA A 7 6.13 13.15 -9.51
N SER A 8 6.10 13.14 -10.84
CA SER A 8 5.53 14.24 -11.63
C SER A 8 4.00 14.35 -11.55
N ASP A 9 3.32 13.23 -11.25
CA ASP A 9 1.88 13.17 -10.98
C ASP A 9 1.68 12.80 -9.51
N PRO A 10 1.13 13.71 -8.68
CA PRO A 10 1.01 13.48 -7.24
C PRO A 10 0.12 12.29 -6.91
N ARG A 11 -0.80 11.90 -7.81
CA ARG A 11 -1.67 10.71 -7.62
C ARG A 11 -0.90 9.39 -7.69
N THR A 12 0.36 9.43 -8.12
CA THR A 12 1.26 8.29 -8.21
C THR A 12 2.54 8.47 -7.38
N ASP A 13 2.60 9.55 -6.58
CA ASP A 13 3.66 9.81 -5.62
C ASP A 13 3.52 8.83 -4.47
N ILE A 14 4.49 7.94 -4.29
CA ILE A 14 4.55 7.11 -3.08
C ILE A 14 5.08 8.01 -1.97
N CYS A 15 4.48 7.90 -0.80
CA CYS A 15 4.86 8.72 0.34
C CYS A 15 5.64 7.92 1.38
N ASP A 16 5.09 6.76 1.75
CA ASP A 16 5.68 5.84 2.71
C ASP A 16 5.10 4.42 2.55
N LEU A 17 5.86 3.42 3.02
CA LEU A 17 5.39 2.04 3.18
C LEU A 17 5.65 1.60 4.64
N TYR A 18 4.58 1.24 5.35
CA TYR A 18 4.64 0.68 6.69
C TYR A 18 4.21 -0.79 6.70
N VAL A 19 4.90 -1.59 7.52
CA VAL A 19 4.60 -3.01 7.70
C VAL A 19 4.67 -3.34 9.18
N PHE A 20 3.60 -3.89 9.73
CA PHE A 20 3.55 -4.30 11.14
C PHE A 20 2.75 -5.60 11.32
N PRO A 21 3.09 -6.42 12.33
CA PRO A 21 2.26 -7.55 12.68
C PRO A 21 0.90 -7.07 13.20
N ALA A 22 -0.17 -7.78 12.86
CA ALA A 22 -1.48 -7.56 13.45
C ALA A 22 -1.55 -8.20 14.85
N ASP A 23 -2.56 -7.81 15.63
CA ASP A 23 -2.88 -8.45 16.90
C ASP A 23 -3.11 -9.95 16.69
N GLY A 24 -2.40 -10.80 17.43
CA GLY A 24 -2.44 -12.26 17.28
C GLY A 24 -1.27 -12.87 16.48
N MET A 25 -0.48 -12.05 15.77
CA MET A 25 0.75 -12.43 15.05
C MET A 25 0.58 -13.46 13.92
N ASP A 26 -0.64 -13.83 13.56
CA ASP A 26 -0.98 -14.70 12.42
C ASP A 26 -1.23 -13.91 11.13
N LYS A 27 -1.38 -12.59 11.25
CA LYS A 27 -1.52 -11.64 10.15
C LYS A 27 -0.50 -10.52 10.20
N SER A 28 -0.33 -9.84 9.08
CA SER A 28 0.45 -8.62 8.95
C SER A 28 -0.38 -7.53 8.28
N VAL A 29 -0.15 -6.28 8.64
CA VAL A 29 -0.75 -5.10 8.02
C VAL A 29 0.31 -4.39 7.20
N LEU A 30 -0.02 -4.14 5.94
CA LEU A 30 0.73 -3.35 4.99
C LEU A 30 -0.02 -2.03 4.80
N VAL A 31 0.67 -0.90 4.91
CA VAL A 31 0.13 0.43 4.66
C VAL A 31 1.01 1.09 3.62
N LEU A 32 0.45 1.41 2.47
CA LEU A 32 1.08 2.20 1.43
C LEU A 32 0.38 3.55 1.37
N ASP A 33 1.11 4.60 1.72
CA ASP A 33 0.62 5.96 1.58
C ASP A 33 1.07 6.51 0.23
N VAL A 34 0.13 7.12 -0.47
CA VAL A 34 0.34 7.73 -1.78
C VAL A 34 -0.34 9.09 -1.81
N ASN A 35 0.10 9.98 -2.70
CA ASN A 35 -0.44 11.32 -2.86
C ASN A 35 -0.45 12.12 -1.54
N SER A 36 0.61 12.91 -1.34
CA SER A 36 0.82 13.77 -0.15
C SER A 36 -0.10 14.99 -0.07
N GLU A 37 -0.93 15.23 -1.09
CA GLU A 37 -1.90 16.34 -1.13
C GLU A 37 -3.26 15.89 -1.70
N PRO A 38 -3.94 14.91 -1.07
CA PRO A 38 -5.22 14.44 -1.56
C PRO A 38 -6.30 15.51 -1.33
N SER A 39 -7.15 15.69 -2.33
CA SER A 39 -8.35 16.54 -2.31
C SER A 39 -9.60 15.72 -1.99
N SER A 40 -10.81 16.28 -2.00
CA SER A 40 -12.04 15.46 -1.92
C SER A 40 -12.50 14.89 -3.27
N GLU A 41 -11.78 15.18 -4.37
CA GLU A 41 -12.06 14.68 -5.72
C GLU A 41 -11.19 13.46 -6.09
N VAL A 42 -11.12 13.07 -7.37
CA VAL A 42 -10.40 11.86 -7.82
C VAL A 42 -8.88 11.98 -7.55
N ASN A 43 -8.44 11.44 -6.41
CA ASN A 43 -7.04 11.46 -5.94
C ASN A 43 -6.17 10.30 -6.42
N ILE A 44 -6.65 9.57 -7.42
CA ILE A 44 -6.02 8.37 -7.95
C ILE A 44 -5.93 8.45 -9.47
N ASP A 45 -4.87 7.86 -10.02
CA ASP A 45 -4.81 7.54 -11.44
C ASP A 45 -5.45 6.16 -11.68
N PRO A 46 -6.64 6.06 -12.32
CA PRO A 46 -7.27 4.77 -12.61
C PRO A 46 -6.48 3.95 -13.64
N ALA A 47 -5.53 4.56 -14.35
CA ALA A 47 -4.60 3.84 -15.21
C ALA A 47 -3.39 3.29 -14.44
N ALA A 48 -3.24 3.58 -13.14
CA ALA A 48 -2.12 3.13 -12.33
C ALA A 48 -2.43 1.83 -11.56
N SER A 49 -1.44 0.95 -11.50
CA SER A 49 -1.38 -0.17 -10.57
C SER A 49 -0.51 0.22 -9.39
N HIS A 50 -1.05 0.11 -8.17
CA HIS A 50 -0.32 0.37 -6.94
C HIS A 50 0.15 -0.95 -6.37
N GLU A 51 1.46 -1.17 -6.37
CA GLU A 51 2.04 -2.49 -6.19
C GLU A 51 2.91 -2.55 -4.94
N ILE A 52 2.65 -3.54 -4.08
CA ILE A 52 3.54 -3.92 -2.98
C ILE A 52 4.19 -5.24 -3.37
N LYS A 53 5.49 -5.20 -3.64
CA LYS A 53 6.29 -6.34 -4.11
C LYS A 53 7.24 -6.82 -3.03
N ILE A 54 7.32 -8.13 -2.93
CA ILE A 54 7.96 -8.84 -1.83
C ILE A 54 8.89 -9.86 -2.44
N ASP A 55 10.19 -9.66 -2.25
CA ASP A 55 11.23 -10.66 -2.44
C ASP A 55 11.28 -11.49 -1.15
N THR A 56 11.18 -12.81 -1.25
CA THR A 56 11.16 -13.74 -0.10
C THR A 56 12.39 -14.63 -0.02
N ASP A 57 13.22 -14.68 -1.06
CA ASP A 57 14.40 -15.54 -1.13
C ASP A 57 15.73 -14.77 -1.24
N GLY A 58 15.67 -13.45 -1.44
CA GLY A 58 16.81 -12.55 -1.48
C GLY A 58 17.48 -12.45 -2.85
N ASP A 59 16.81 -12.86 -3.94
CA ASP A 59 17.34 -12.77 -5.30
C ASP A 59 17.12 -11.39 -5.97
N HIS A 60 16.49 -10.45 -5.24
CA HIS A 60 16.12 -9.10 -5.71
C HIS A 60 15.02 -9.08 -6.78
N LEU A 61 14.30 -10.18 -6.97
CA LEU A 61 13.11 -10.28 -7.80
C LEU A 61 11.88 -10.52 -6.89
N PRO A 62 10.74 -9.90 -7.19
CA PRO A 62 9.52 -10.16 -6.44
C PRO A 62 9.06 -11.61 -6.60
N ASP A 63 8.81 -12.27 -5.46
CA ASP A 63 8.20 -13.59 -5.33
C ASP A 63 6.70 -13.53 -5.07
N VAL A 64 6.25 -12.47 -4.40
CA VAL A 64 4.85 -12.18 -4.11
C VAL A 64 4.59 -10.70 -4.40
N ALA A 65 3.44 -10.39 -5.00
CA ALA A 65 3.02 -9.02 -5.21
C ALA A 65 1.52 -8.84 -4.96
N PHE A 66 1.17 -7.73 -4.32
CA PHE A 66 -0.20 -7.24 -4.21
C PHE A 66 -0.39 -6.06 -5.15
N HIS A 67 -1.39 -6.14 -6.03
CA HIS A 67 -1.70 -5.11 -7.02
C HIS A 67 -3.06 -4.52 -6.68
N VAL A 68 -3.08 -3.23 -6.34
CA VAL A 68 -4.32 -2.49 -6.10
C VAL A 68 -4.63 -1.66 -7.33
N LEU A 69 -5.79 -1.93 -7.93
CA LEU A 69 -6.28 -1.21 -9.10
C LEU A 69 -7.58 -0.51 -8.74
N PHE A 70 -7.73 0.70 -9.26
CA PHE A 70 -8.89 1.53 -8.99
C PHE A 70 -9.72 1.72 -10.23
N ASP A 71 -11.03 1.64 -10.05
CA ASP A 71 -12.03 1.86 -11.08
C ASP A 71 -12.94 3.01 -10.64
N VAL A 72 -13.03 4.03 -11.49
CA VAL A 72 -13.86 5.22 -11.25
C VAL A 72 -15.06 5.14 -12.18
N ARG A 73 -16.23 4.80 -11.65
CA ARG A 73 -17.47 4.66 -12.43
C ARG A 73 -18.65 5.28 -11.69
N GLY A 74 -19.48 6.02 -12.42
CA GLY A 74 -20.75 6.52 -11.89
C GLY A 74 -20.61 7.46 -10.68
N GLY A 75 -19.49 8.18 -10.56
CA GLY A 75 -19.23 9.06 -9.41
C GLY A 75 -18.70 8.33 -8.17
N GLU A 76 -18.45 7.03 -8.27
CA GLU A 76 -17.88 6.23 -7.21
C GLU A 76 -16.51 5.68 -7.61
N THR A 77 -15.62 5.54 -6.63
CA THR A 77 -14.35 4.85 -6.81
C THR A 77 -14.39 3.52 -6.08
N ARG A 78 -13.93 2.48 -6.77
CA ARG A 78 -13.84 1.11 -6.29
C ARG A 78 -12.42 0.60 -6.46
N ALA A 79 -12.03 -0.36 -5.63
CA ALA A 79 -10.72 -0.99 -5.72
C ALA A 79 -10.84 -2.51 -5.77
N ASP A 80 -10.00 -3.11 -6.60
CA ASP A 80 -9.74 -4.54 -6.65
C ASP A 80 -8.30 -4.80 -6.21
N VAL A 81 -8.08 -5.88 -5.46
CA VAL A 81 -6.76 -6.31 -5.01
C VAL A 81 -6.46 -7.68 -5.57
N TYR A 82 -5.37 -7.77 -6.33
CA TYR A 82 -4.83 -9.02 -6.86
C TYR A 82 -3.59 -9.44 -6.09
N ARG A 83 -3.41 -10.74 -5.89
CA ARG A 83 -2.20 -11.35 -5.33
C ARG A 83 -1.57 -12.23 -6.40
N SER A 84 -0.33 -11.94 -6.79
CA SER A 84 0.45 -12.82 -7.68
C SER A 84 1.67 -13.40 -6.98
N THR A 85 2.12 -14.56 -7.45
CA THR A 85 3.28 -15.28 -6.93
C THR A 85 4.23 -15.73 -8.04
N GLY A 86 5.49 -16.02 -7.70
CA GLY A 86 6.52 -16.47 -8.63
C GLY A 86 6.77 -15.45 -9.73
N ALA A 87 7.00 -15.92 -10.97
CA ALA A 87 7.27 -15.03 -12.10
C ALA A 87 6.17 -13.96 -12.34
N ALA A 88 4.93 -14.25 -11.98
CA ALA A 88 3.81 -13.31 -12.10
C ALA A 88 3.90 -12.12 -11.12
N ALA A 89 4.63 -12.26 -10.00
CA ALA A 89 4.86 -11.17 -9.04
C ALA A 89 5.74 -10.04 -9.59
N GLN A 90 6.52 -10.32 -10.65
CA GLN A 90 7.38 -9.33 -11.29
C GLN A 90 6.59 -8.36 -12.18
N GLY A 91 5.45 -8.80 -12.72
CA GLY A 91 4.53 -8.03 -13.57
C GLY A 91 3.77 -6.91 -12.84
N ALA A 92 2.90 -6.22 -13.57
CA ALA A 92 2.08 -5.08 -13.14
C ALA A 92 0.62 -5.25 -13.57
N GLY A 93 -0.33 -4.73 -12.78
CA GLY A 93 -1.74 -4.67 -13.15
C GLY A 93 -2.58 -5.84 -12.64
N GLN A 94 -3.61 -6.23 -13.42
CA GLN A 94 -4.56 -7.29 -13.07
C GLN A 94 -3.93 -8.68 -13.26
N ILE A 95 -2.98 -9.04 -12.38
CA ILE A 95 -2.21 -10.27 -12.46
C ILE A 95 -2.37 -11.06 -11.16
N GLY A 96 -2.66 -12.36 -11.28
CA GLY A 96 -2.78 -13.28 -10.15
C GLY A 96 -4.22 -13.46 -9.67
N ASP A 97 -4.36 -13.91 -8.42
CA ASP A 97 -5.64 -14.22 -7.79
C ASP A 97 -6.31 -12.93 -7.30
N LEU A 98 -7.58 -12.73 -7.65
CA LEU A 98 -8.37 -11.62 -7.15
C LEU A 98 -8.82 -11.93 -5.71
N VAL A 99 -8.24 -11.24 -4.73
CA VAL A 99 -8.42 -11.51 -3.29
C VAL A 99 -9.39 -10.55 -2.59
N VAL A 100 -9.54 -9.33 -3.12
CA VAL A 100 -10.56 -8.36 -2.68
C VAL A 100 -11.23 -7.79 -3.92
N VAL A 101 -12.56 -7.77 -3.93
CA VAL A 101 -13.37 -7.36 -5.08
C VAL A 101 -14.22 -6.15 -4.71
N ASN A 102 -14.21 -5.13 -5.59
CA ASN A 102 -15.13 -4.02 -5.59
C ASN A 102 -15.23 -3.30 -4.22
N ALA A 103 -14.09 -3.10 -3.56
CA ALA A 103 -14.03 -2.41 -2.28
C ALA A 103 -14.32 -0.92 -2.46
N ARG A 104 -15.14 -0.34 -1.59
CA ARG A 104 -15.45 1.10 -1.61
C ARG A 104 -14.23 1.91 -1.17
N VAL A 105 -13.85 2.91 -1.97
CA VAL A 105 -12.86 3.92 -1.57
C VAL A 105 -13.50 5.00 -0.72
N SER A 106 -12.87 5.33 0.40
CA SER A 106 -13.42 6.23 1.44
C SER A 106 -12.87 7.66 1.30
N LEU A 107 -13.58 8.51 0.58
CA LEU A 107 -13.21 9.93 0.37
C LEU A 107 -13.96 10.89 1.32
N ASP A 108 -15.02 10.41 1.98
CA ASP A 108 -15.94 11.20 2.82
C ASP A 108 -15.60 11.14 4.32
N GLY A 109 -14.42 10.62 4.66
CA GLY A 109 -13.97 10.41 6.05
C GLY A 109 -14.59 9.17 6.73
N ALA A 110 -15.67 8.59 6.21
CA ALA A 110 -16.25 7.36 6.75
C ALA A 110 -15.48 6.13 6.25
N ALA A 111 -14.84 5.39 7.16
CA ALA A 111 -14.08 4.19 6.81
C ALA A 111 -14.99 3.07 6.27
N ALA A 112 -14.81 2.69 5.01
CA ALA A 112 -15.33 1.45 4.45
C ALA A 112 -14.22 0.39 4.40
N ILE A 113 -14.32 -0.62 5.26
CA ILE A 113 -13.37 -1.73 5.31
C ILE A 113 -14.00 -2.92 4.60
N ALA A 114 -13.34 -3.45 3.58
CA ALA A 114 -13.69 -4.71 2.95
C ALA A 114 -13.07 -5.87 3.74
N ASP A 115 -13.82 -6.95 3.92
CA ASP A 115 -13.36 -8.21 4.55
C ASP A 115 -13.69 -9.37 3.60
N ALA A 116 -12.66 -10.09 3.14
CA ALA A 116 -12.80 -11.17 2.18
C ALA A 116 -11.70 -12.20 2.36
N GLY A 117 -12.06 -13.46 2.60
CA GLY A 117 -11.10 -14.59 2.55
C GLY A 117 -9.90 -14.46 3.50
N GLY A 118 -10.06 -13.81 4.65
CA GLY A 118 -8.98 -13.56 5.62
C GLY A 118 -8.20 -12.25 5.39
N TYR A 119 -8.44 -11.59 4.25
CA TYR A 119 -7.93 -10.26 3.92
C TYR A 119 -8.87 -9.19 4.45
N ARG A 120 -8.30 -8.10 4.98
CA ARG A 120 -9.05 -6.86 5.19
C ARG A 120 -8.39 -5.74 4.42
N PHE A 121 -9.20 -4.91 3.78
CA PHE A 121 -8.72 -3.87 2.90
C PHE A 121 -9.43 -2.56 3.15
N PHE A 122 -8.65 -1.49 3.10
CA PHE A 122 -9.14 -0.12 3.13
C PHE A 122 -8.34 0.72 2.12
N ALA A 123 -9.03 1.63 1.43
CA ALA A 123 -8.39 2.69 0.67
C ALA A 123 -9.16 4.01 0.85
N GLY A 124 -8.45 5.12 1.04
CA GLY A 124 -9.10 6.41 1.23
C GLY A 124 -8.20 7.47 1.86
N ILE A 125 -8.76 8.67 2.05
CA ILE A 125 -8.05 9.82 2.63
C ILE A 125 -7.87 9.59 4.13
N ARG A 126 -6.64 9.75 4.63
CA ARG A 126 -6.29 9.67 6.05
C ARG A 126 -5.30 10.76 6.42
N SER A 127 -5.23 11.08 7.71
CA SER A 127 -4.24 12.02 8.23
C SER A 127 -2.83 11.53 7.93
N GLU A 128 -1.95 12.46 7.58
CA GLU A 128 -0.53 12.23 7.38
C GLU A 128 0.11 11.66 8.66
N PRO A 129 0.68 10.43 8.65
CA PRO A 129 1.31 9.85 9.83
C PRO A 129 2.66 10.49 10.21
N HIS A 130 3.28 11.26 9.32
CA HIS A 130 4.61 11.81 9.52
C HIS A 130 4.62 13.05 10.43
N PHE A 131 5.21 12.92 11.62
CA PHE A 131 5.57 14.07 12.45
C PHE A 131 6.84 14.72 11.94
N LYS A 132 6.75 15.97 11.45
CA LYS A 132 7.92 16.70 10.95
C LYS A 132 8.16 17.96 11.76
N ASP A 133 9.19 18.00 12.59
CA ASP A 133 9.62 19.24 13.25
C ASP A 133 10.99 19.67 12.74
N PRO A 134 11.05 20.49 11.67
CA PRO A 134 12.31 20.96 11.12
C PRO A 134 13.14 21.75 12.13
N LYS A 135 12.51 22.50 13.04
CA LYS A 135 13.25 23.29 14.03
C LYS A 135 13.93 22.36 15.03
N GLY A 136 13.20 21.36 15.53
CA GLY A 136 13.77 20.32 16.39
C GLY A 136 14.86 19.51 15.71
N LEU A 137 14.66 19.14 14.44
CA LEU A 137 15.66 18.41 13.66
C LEU A 137 16.97 19.18 13.51
N HIS A 138 16.91 20.50 13.27
CA HIS A 138 18.09 21.36 13.18
C HIS A 138 18.63 21.82 14.55
N ASN A 139 17.99 21.42 15.65
CA ASN A 139 18.33 21.80 17.02
C ASN A 139 18.63 20.56 17.86
N ASP A 140 19.55 19.71 17.40
CA ASP A 140 20.01 18.49 18.10
C ASP A 140 18.86 17.56 18.55
N PHE A 141 17.84 17.41 17.70
CA PHE A 141 16.62 16.62 17.96
C PHE A 141 15.83 17.09 19.20
N GLN A 142 16.01 18.33 19.65
CA GLN A 142 15.17 18.95 20.66
C GLN A 142 13.85 19.41 20.02
N PHE A 143 12.92 18.46 19.84
CA PHE A 143 11.63 18.70 19.20
C PHE A 143 10.80 19.73 19.98
N THR A 144 10.33 20.74 19.25
CA THR A 144 9.47 21.84 19.70
C THR A 144 8.00 21.44 19.73
N GLY A 145 7.64 20.34 19.04
CA GLY A 145 6.27 19.89 18.87
C GLY A 145 5.50 20.61 17.75
N HIS A 146 6.15 21.54 17.05
CA HIS A 146 5.54 22.20 15.89
C HIS A 146 5.67 21.31 14.65
N ASP A 147 4.55 20.74 14.24
CA ASP A 147 4.45 19.89 13.06
C ASP A 147 3.63 20.58 11.95
N PRO A 148 4.26 21.01 10.84
CA PRO A 148 3.56 21.62 9.72
C PRO A 148 2.75 20.59 8.90
N LEU A 149 2.89 19.29 9.19
CA LEU A 149 2.13 18.22 8.54
C LEU A 149 0.92 17.75 9.36
N ALA A 150 0.74 18.22 10.60
CA ALA A 150 -0.29 17.71 11.52
C ALA A 150 -1.74 17.77 10.96
N GLU A 151 -2.03 18.74 10.11
CA GLU A 151 -3.36 18.94 9.49
C GLU A 151 -3.40 18.47 8.02
N ARG A 152 -2.36 17.75 7.57
CA ARG A 152 -2.26 17.22 6.21
C ARG A 152 -2.84 15.81 6.15
N ASN A 153 -3.16 15.41 4.93
CA ASN A 153 -3.68 14.08 4.64
C ASN A 153 -2.80 13.42 3.58
N VAL A 154 -2.90 12.10 3.51
CA VAL A 154 -2.40 11.22 2.46
C VAL A 154 -3.55 10.35 1.95
N PHE A 155 -3.40 9.79 0.76
CA PHE A 155 -4.25 8.69 0.33
C PHE A 155 -3.65 7.36 0.81
N GLY A 156 -4.25 6.77 1.84
CA GLY A 156 -3.79 5.52 2.43
C GLY A 156 -4.41 4.30 1.76
N ILE A 157 -3.57 3.30 1.45
CA ILE A 157 -3.95 1.95 1.02
C ILE A 157 -3.50 0.98 2.10
N VAL A 158 -4.45 0.32 2.76
CA VAL A 158 -4.19 -0.57 3.89
C VAL A 158 -4.66 -1.98 3.56
N LEU A 159 -3.78 -2.95 3.75
CA LEU A 159 -4.06 -4.37 3.54
C LEU A 159 -3.60 -5.18 4.76
N GLU A 160 -4.54 -5.77 5.49
CA GLU A 160 -4.28 -6.80 6.49
C GLU A 160 -4.37 -8.17 5.79
N ILE A 161 -3.28 -8.94 5.84
CA ILE A 161 -3.17 -10.24 5.16
C ILE A 161 -2.79 -11.34 6.13
N PRO A 162 -3.27 -12.58 5.91
CA PRO A 162 -2.75 -13.72 6.64
C PRO A 162 -1.28 -13.92 6.28
N ASN A 163 -0.43 -14.28 7.24
CA ASN A 163 1.02 -14.41 7.00
C ASN A 163 1.37 -15.51 5.97
N GLU A 164 0.49 -16.49 5.78
CA GLU A 164 0.63 -17.47 4.70
C GLU A 164 0.49 -16.86 3.30
N ALA A 165 -0.12 -15.68 3.16
CA ALA A 165 -0.19 -14.96 1.88
C ALA A 165 1.19 -14.48 1.41
N PHE A 166 2.19 -14.41 2.28
CA PHE A 166 3.59 -14.16 1.90
C PHE A 166 4.28 -15.38 1.29
N ALA A 167 3.70 -16.57 1.36
CA ALA A 167 4.31 -17.76 0.81
C ALA A 167 4.19 -17.80 -0.72
N SER A 168 5.34 -17.86 -1.41
CA SER A 168 5.41 -18.16 -2.84
C SER A 168 5.44 -19.67 -3.12
N ASN A 169 5.90 -20.50 -2.16
CA ASN A 169 5.91 -21.99 -2.23
C ASN A 169 6.15 -22.73 -0.87
N GLY A 170 5.76 -22.17 0.27
CA GLY A 170 5.96 -22.82 1.59
C GLY A 170 5.96 -21.84 2.75
N SER A 171 5.63 -22.31 3.95
CA SER A 171 5.24 -21.49 5.10
C SER A 171 6.28 -20.42 5.51
N VAL A 172 5.87 -19.15 5.49
CA VAL A 172 6.51 -18.09 6.28
C VAL A 172 6.10 -18.30 7.74
N ARG A 173 7.05 -18.66 8.60
CA ARG A 173 6.81 -18.81 10.05
C ARG A 173 7.31 -17.58 10.79
N ILE A 174 6.39 -16.77 11.31
CA ILE A 174 6.69 -15.70 12.27
C ILE A 174 6.70 -16.32 13.68
N ARG A 175 7.79 -16.13 14.45
CA ARG A 175 7.91 -16.55 15.85
C ARG A 175 8.16 -15.34 16.76
N PRO A 176 7.63 -15.34 18.00
CA PRO A 176 7.84 -14.24 18.93
C PRO A 176 9.26 -14.30 19.51
N GLY A 177 9.98 -13.20 19.36
CA GLY A 177 11.32 -13.01 19.92
C GLY A 177 12.44 -13.39 18.94
N ARG A 178 13.16 -12.36 18.47
CA ARG A 178 14.33 -12.38 17.59
C ARG A 178 14.03 -12.29 16.10
N TRP A 179 14.04 -11.05 15.62
CA TRP A 179 14.22 -10.69 14.22
C TRP A 179 15.57 -11.25 13.74
N LEU A 180 15.53 -12.31 12.93
CA LEU A 180 16.51 -12.47 11.86
C LEU A 180 15.75 -12.14 10.58
N LEU A 181 16.01 -10.95 10.04
CA LEU A 181 15.81 -10.73 8.61
C LEU A 181 16.70 -11.76 7.90
N SER A 182 16.13 -12.90 7.49
CA SER A 182 16.62 -13.56 6.28
C SER A 182 15.93 -12.87 5.11
N THR A 183 16.58 -11.83 4.61
CA THR A 183 16.54 -11.35 3.21
C THR A 183 15.20 -11.09 2.52
N ALA A 184 14.07 -10.90 3.22
CA ALA A 184 12.91 -10.32 2.54
C ALA A 184 13.16 -8.83 2.25
N ARG A 185 13.45 -8.51 0.99
CA ARG A 185 13.54 -7.13 0.52
C ARG A 185 12.16 -6.69 0.00
N TRP A 186 11.76 -5.48 0.36
CA TRP A 186 10.45 -4.93 0.02
C TRP A 186 10.66 -3.80 -0.96
N SER A 187 9.81 -3.72 -1.99
CA SER A 187 9.74 -2.57 -2.88
C SER A 187 8.28 -2.22 -3.12
N SER A 188 7.95 -0.94 -3.06
CA SER A 188 6.69 -0.41 -3.59
C SER A 188 6.95 0.14 -5.00
N SER A 189 5.96 0.04 -5.88
CA SER A 189 6.03 0.65 -7.20
C SER A 189 4.64 1.03 -7.69
N ILE A 190 4.52 2.16 -8.39
CA ILE A 190 3.30 2.53 -9.09
C ILE A 190 3.59 2.56 -10.58
N ARG A 191 2.81 1.82 -11.38
CA ARG A 191 3.01 1.73 -12.83
C ARG A 191 1.72 1.97 -13.57
N ARG A 192 1.76 2.83 -14.60
CA ARG A 192 0.65 2.93 -15.54
C ARG A 192 0.54 1.66 -16.35
N VAL A 193 -0.63 1.03 -16.27
CA VAL A 193 -1.04 -0.09 -17.12
C VAL A 193 -1.87 0.46 -18.27
N GLY A 194 -1.60 -0.04 -19.48
CA GLY A 194 -2.37 0.31 -20.67
C GLY A 194 -3.87 0.00 -20.50
N PRO A 195 -4.75 0.54 -21.36
CA PRO A 195 -6.18 0.36 -21.23
C PRO A 195 -6.55 -1.14 -21.14
N VAL A 196 -7.40 -1.49 -20.17
CA VAL A 196 -7.99 -2.82 -20.08
C VAL A 196 -8.75 -3.07 -21.39
N PRO A 197 -8.45 -4.15 -22.13
CA PRO A 197 -9.17 -4.45 -23.36
C PRO A 197 -10.64 -4.68 -23.02
N THR A 198 -11.51 -3.79 -23.53
CA THR A 198 -12.94 -4.01 -23.49
C THR A 198 -13.26 -5.14 -24.47
N THR A 199 -13.58 -6.33 -23.97
CA THR A 199 -14.15 -7.39 -24.81
C THR A 199 -15.46 -6.89 -25.44
N PRO A 200 -15.70 -7.18 -26.73
CA PRO A 200 -16.91 -6.76 -27.44
C PRO A 200 -18.18 -7.46 -26.95
#